data_AF-A0A7F8RMC4-F1
#
_entry.id   AF-A0A7F8RMC4-F1
#
_cell.length_a   1.000
_cell.length_b   1.000
_cell.length_c   1.000
_cell.angle_alpha   90.00
_cell.angle_beta   90.00
_cell.angle_gamma   90.00
#
_symmetry.space_group_name_H-M   'P 1'
#
loop_
_entity.id
_entity.type
_entity.pdbx_description
1 polymer ?
#
loop_
_entity_poly.entity_id
_entity_poly.type
_entity_poly.pdbx_seq_one_letter_code
_entity_poly.pdbx_strand_id
1 'polypeptide(L)'
;MDKKSVPCQTFYQICHETVGRFIQYGILVVAEQDDQEDISPGLAEQQWDKKLPEPLSWRSDEEDEDSDFGEEQRDCYLKVSQSKEHQQFVTFLQRLLGPSLEAYSSAAIFIHNFSGPVPEPEYLQKLHKYLITRTERSVAVYAESATYCLVKNAVKMFKDIGVFKETKQKRVSVLELSSTFLPQCNRQKLLEYILSFVVL
;
A
#
# COMPACT_ATOMS: atom_id res chain seq x y z
N MET A 1 -6.40 -23.73 -28.57
CA MET A 1 -6.79 -23.65 -27.14
C MET A 1 -6.13 -22.42 -26.57
N ASP A 2 -6.86 -21.32 -26.53
CA ASP A 2 -6.41 -20.05 -25.97
C ASP A 2 -6.19 -20.19 -24.47
N LYS A 3 -4.93 -20.04 -24.03
CA LYS A 3 -4.60 -19.82 -22.62
C LYS A 3 -5.11 -18.43 -22.24
N LYS A 4 -6.31 -18.36 -21.67
CA LYS A 4 -6.76 -17.17 -20.93
C LYS A 4 -5.83 -16.98 -19.74
N SER A 5 -4.98 -15.95 -19.81
CA SER A 5 -4.24 -15.45 -18.65
C SER A 5 -5.25 -14.96 -17.61
N VAL A 6 -5.10 -15.41 -16.36
CA VAL A 6 -5.96 -15.01 -15.24
C VAL A 6 -5.51 -13.61 -14.78
N PRO A 7 -6.38 -12.61 -14.75
CA PRO A 7 -5.96 -11.24 -14.46
C PRO A 7 -5.81 -11.08 -12.95
N CYS A 8 -4.60 -11.30 -12.43
CA CYS A 8 -4.12 -10.95 -11.07
C CYS A 8 -2.62 -11.28 -10.90
N GLN A 9 -2.05 -12.17 -11.73
CA GLN A 9 -0.68 -12.66 -11.54
C GLN A 9 0.40 -11.59 -11.81
N THR A 10 0.16 -10.60 -12.68
CA THR A 10 1.20 -9.65 -13.12
C THR A 10 1.68 -8.67 -12.04
N PHE A 11 0.79 -8.11 -11.22
CA PHE A 11 1.22 -7.09 -10.24
C PHE A 11 2.03 -7.71 -9.10
N TYR A 12 1.55 -8.82 -8.54
CA TYR A 12 2.25 -9.55 -7.49
C TYR A 12 3.64 -10.03 -7.95
N GLN A 13 3.71 -10.56 -9.18
CA GLN A 13 4.98 -10.97 -9.80
C GLN A 13 5.94 -9.79 -9.95
N ILE A 14 5.47 -8.64 -10.43
CA ILE A 14 6.29 -7.43 -10.56
C ILE A 14 6.78 -6.96 -9.18
N CYS A 15 5.93 -6.98 -8.14
CA CYS A 15 6.33 -6.65 -6.79
C CYS A 15 7.42 -7.61 -6.29
N HIS A 16 7.22 -8.91 -6.45
CA HIS A 16 8.19 -9.94 -6.05
C HIS A 16 9.53 -9.78 -6.77
N GLU A 17 9.51 -9.61 -8.09
CA GLU A 17 10.71 -9.34 -8.89
C GLU A 17 11.42 -8.07 -8.45
N THR A 18 10.67 -7.01 -8.12
CA THR A 18 11.25 -5.74 -7.68
C THR A 18 11.92 -5.89 -6.32
N VAL A 19 11.27 -6.55 -5.36
CA VAL A 19 11.85 -6.86 -4.05
C VAL A 19 13.10 -7.73 -4.20
N GLY A 20 13.04 -8.78 -5.03
CA GLY A 20 14.18 -9.64 -5.32
C GLY A 20 15.35 -8.87 -5.91
N ARG A 21 15.11 -7.94 -6.83
CA ARG A 21 16.16 -7.06 -7.38
C ARG A 21 16.72 -6.14 -6.29
N PHE A 22 15.89 -5.58 -5.41
CA PHE A 22 16.36 -4.71 -4.33
C PHE A 22 17.26 -5.46 -3.35
N ILE A 23 16.94 -6.73 -3.07
CA ILE A 23 17.80 -7.63 -2.28
C ILE A 23 19.10 -7.92 -3.03
N GLN A 24 19.02 -8.27 -4.32
CA GLN A 24 20.19 -8.55 -5.14
C GLN A 24 21.15 -7.35 -5.24
N TYR A 25 20.62 -6.13 -5.28
CA TYR A 25 21.42 -4.90 -5.27
C TYR A 25 21.87 -4.47 -3.86
N GLY A 26 21.48 -5.19 -2.80
CA GLY A 26 21.82 -4.85 -1.42
C GLY A 26 21.11 -3.61 -0.87
N ILE A 27 20.06 -3.13 -1.56
CA ILE A 27 19.22 -2.02 -1.09
C ILE A 27 18.35 -2.49 0.07
N LEU A 28 17.80 -3.69 -0.04
CA LEU A 28 17.13 -4.40 1.05
C LEU A 28 18.07 -5.50 1.55
N VAL A 29 18.27 -5.55 2.86
CA VAL A 29 19.06 -6.57 3.55
C VAL A 29 18.15 -7.32 4.50
N VAL A 30 18.32 -8.64 4.56
CA VAL A 30 17.64 -9.44 5.58
C VAL A 30 18.21 -9.01 6.92
N ALA A 31 17.34 -8.61 7.85
CA ALA A 31 17.73 -8.41 9.22
C ALA A 31 18.09 -9.79 9.80
N GLU A 32 19.34 -10.19 9.68
CA GLU A 32 19.86 -11.26 10.52
C GLU A 32 19.79 -10.79 11.98
N GLN A 33 19.44 -11.70 12.88
CA GLN A 33 19.38 -11.46 14.33
C GLN A 33 20.80 -11.22 14.86
N ASP A 34 21.38 -10.06 14.57
CA ASP A 34 22.70 -9.66 15.06
C ASP A 34 22.67 -9.24 16.56
N ASP A 35 21.67 -9.70 17.32
CA ASP A 35 21.62 -9.61 18.78
C ASP A 35 21.69 -11.00 19.47
N GLN A 36 21.91 -12.09 18.73
CA GLN A 36 22.15 -13.40 19.35
C GLN A 36 23.25 -14.20 18.62
N GLU A 37 24.28 -14.54 19.38
CA GLU A 37 25.49 -15.25 18.96
C GLU A 37 25.19 -16.60 18.28
N ASP A 38 26.05 -16.94 17.29
CA ASP A 38 26.29 -18.26 16.70
C ASP A 38 25.21 -18.92 15.81
N ILE A 39 25.12 -18.57 14.51
CA ILE A 39 24.63 -19.53 13.48
C ILE A 39 25.43 -19.40 12.16
N SER A 40 25.76 -20.57 11.59
CA SER A 40 26.60 -20.84 10.40
C SER A 40 26.13 -20.20 9.07
N PRO A 41 27.02 -20.02 8.07
CA PRO A 41 26.80 -19.22 6.85
C PRO A 41 25.95 -19.91 5.77
N GLY A 42 24.91 -20.66 6.15
CA GLY A 42 24.10 -21.48 5.25
C GLY A 42 22.67 -20.99 5.00
N LEU A 43 22.21 -19.90 5.61
CA LEU A 43 20.80 -19.51 5.58
C LEU A 43 20.43 -18.52 4.45
N ALA A 44 21.41 -17.97 3.74
CA ALA A 44 21.20 -16.99 2.67
C ALA A 44 20.43 -17.54 1.45
N GLU A 45 20.24 -18.86 1.35
CA GLU A 45 19.55 -19.54 0.23
C GLU A 45 18.12 -20.02 0.59
N GLN A 46 17.58 -19.71 1.77
CA GLN A 46 16.17 -20.05 2.03
C GLN A 46 15.22 -19.12 1.25
N GLN A 47 14.75 -19.66 0.12
CA GLN A 47 13.61 -19.27 -0.69
C GLN A 47 12.54 -18.44 0.06
N TRP A 48 12.53 -17.15 -0.24
CA TRP A 48 11.39 -16.25 -0.02
C TRP A 48 10.13 -16.69 -0.80
N ASP A 49 10.28 -17.65 -1.72
CA ASP A 49 9.22 -18.16 -2.60
C ASP A 49 8.04 -18.85 -1.88
N LYS A 50 8.12 -19.16 -0.57
CA LYS A 50 7.19 -20.12 0.06
C LYS A 50 6.19 -19.59 1.08
N LYS A 51 6.19 -18.31 1.45
CA LYS A 51 5.17 -17.79 2.37
C LYS A 51 4.71 -16.40 1.92
N LEU A 52 3.66 -16.37 1.10
CA LEU A 52 2.96 -15.14 0.77
C LEU A 52 1.80 -14.98 1.75
N PRO A 53 1.53 -13.76 2.26
CA PRO A 53 0.22 -13.42 2.77
C PRO A 53 -0.83 -13.68 1.68
N GLU A 54 -2.04 -14.04 2.10
CA GLU A 54 -3.24 -13.97 1.25
C GLU A 54 -3.34 -12.59 0.56
N PRO A 55 -4.23 -12.41 -0.45
CA PRO A 55 -4.44 -11.10 -1.09
C PRO A 55 -4.48 -10.00 -0.03
N LEU A 56 -3.96 -8.80 -0.34
CA LEU A 56 -3.91 -7.59 0.51
C LEU A 56 -5.31 -7.12 0.96
N SER A 57 -6.05 -8.01 1.61
CA SER A 57 -7.33 -7.81 2.24
C SER A 57 -6.98 -7.44 3.66
N TRP A 58 -7.27 -6.21 4.01
CA TRP A 58 -7.24 -5.77 5.40
C TRP A 58 -8.21 -6.65 6.19
N ARG A 59 -7.67 -7.64 6.91
CA ARG A 59 -8.40 -8.42 7.90
C ARG A 59 -8.55 -7.55 9.14
N SER A 60 -9.75 -7.55 9.72
CA SER A 60 -9.97 -6.92 11.02
C SER A 60 -9.25 -7.78 12.05
N ASP A 61 -8.50 -7.16 12.94
CA ASP A 61 -7.71 -7.79 14.03
C ASP A 61 -8.57 -8.52 15.08
N GLU A 62 -9.85 -8.75 14.79
CA GLU A 62 -10.91 -9.07 15.77
C GLU A 62 -11.39 -10.53 15.67
N GLU A 63 -10.79 -11.34 14.79
CA GLU A 63 -11.12 -12.77 14.64
C GLU A 63 -9.82 -13.57 14.45
N ASP A 64 -9.13 -13.89 15.55
CA ASP A 64 -8.25 -15.06 15.71
C ASP A 64 -7.74 -15.14 17.18
N GLU A 65 -8.67 -15.28 18.14
CA GLU A 65 -8.36 -15.90 19.44
C GLU A 65 -8.65 -17.40 19.32
N ASP A 66 -7.58 -18.18 19.15
CA ASP A 66 -7.40 -19.61 19.52
C ASP A 66 -6.60 -20.37 18.44
N SER A 67 -5.27 -20.17 18.42
CA SER A 67 -4.37 -21.11 17.75
C SER A 67 -3.08 -21.29 18.54
N ASP A 68 -3.12 -22.19 19.52
CA ASP A 68 -1.93 -22.80 20.10
C ASP A 68 -1.47 -23.96 19.19
N PHE A 69 -0.73 -23.65 18.11
CA PHE A 69 0.06 -24.63 17.37
C PHE A 69 1.15 -24.00 16.49
N GLY A 70 2.41 -24.22 16.88
CA GLY A 70 3.49 -24.63 15.97
C GLY A 70 4.24 -23.54 15.18
N GLU A 71 5.53 -23.41 15.52
CA GLU A 71 6.57 -22.56 14.92
C GLU A 71 6.37 -21.07 15.14
N GLU A 72 7.20 -20.51 16.04
CA GLU A 72 7.63 -19.11 15.95
C GLU A 72 8.02 -18.85 14.50
N GLN A 73 7.10 -18.24 13.74
CA GLN A 73 7.38 -17.73 12.42
C GLN A 73 8.42 -16.64 12.68
N ARG A 74 9.70 -16.99 12.59
CA ARG A 74 10.79 -16.03 12.72
C ARG A 74 10.57 -15.06 11.59
N ASP A 75 9.96 -13.93 11.90
CA ASP A 75 9.67 -12.89 10.95
C ASP A 75 11.01 -12.40 10.39
N CYS A 76 11.34 -12.85 9.18
CA CYS A 76 12.48 -12.31 8.44
C CYS A 76 12.11 -10.88 8.04
N TYR A 77 12.51 -9.90 8.84
CA TYR A 77 12.31 -8.49 8.51
C TYR A 77 13.35 -8.03 7.50
N LEU A 78 12.92 -7.25 6.50
CA LEU A 78 13.83 -6.56 5.60
C LEU A 78 14.20 -5.19 6.19
N LYS A 79 15.48 -4.88 6.23
CA LYS A 79 16.02 -3.55 6.55
C LYS A 79 16.49 -2.88 5.26
N VAL A 80 16.34 -1.56 5.20
CA VAL A 80 16.97 -0.77 4.13
C VAL A 80 18.44 -0.59 4.48
N SER A 81 19.34 -0.81 3.51
CA SER A 81 20.77 -0.64 3.69
C SER A 81 21.12 0.79 4.11
N GLN A 82 22.00 0.94 5.09
CA GLN A 82 22.49 2.24 5.58
C GLN A 82 23.55 2.91 4.69
N SER A 83 23.96 2.26 3.58
CA SER A 83 24.83 2.88 2.58
C SER A 83 24.22 4.18 2.05
N LYS A 84 25.05 5.24 1.99
CA LYS A 84 24.64 6.56 1.48
C LYS A 84 24.04 6.48 0.07
N GLU A 85 24.60 5.66 -0.81
CA GLU A 85 24.11 5.49 -2.17
C GLU A 85 22.71 4.87 -2.20
N HIS A 86 22.48 3.82 -1.41
CA HIS A 86 21.18 3.16 -1.31
C HIS A 86 20.12 4.09 -0.68
N GLN A 87 20.49 4.84 0.34
CA GLN A 87 19.62 5.85 0.94
C GLN A 87 19.24 6.93 -0.08
N GLN A 88 20.19 7.45 -0.85
CA GLN A 88 19.92 8.42 -1.91
C GLN A 88 18.99 7.86 -3.00
N PHE A 89 19.17 6.59 -3.37
CA PHE A 89 18.30 5.92 -4.33
C PHE A 89 16.87 5.75 -3.82
N VAL A 90 16.70 5.33 -2.55
CA VAL A 90 15.38 5.23 -1.92
C VAL A 90 14.72 6.61 -1.84
N THR A 91 15.45 7.65 -1.42
CA THR A 91 14.95 9.04 -1.44
C THR A 91 14.54 9.48 -2.84
N PHE A 92 15.28 9.10 -3.88
CA PHE A 92 14.91 9.39 -5.26
C PHE A 92 13.58 8.73 -5.64
N LEU A 93 13.38 7.44 -5.32
CA LEU A 93 12.13 6.74 -5.57
C LEU A 93 10.96 7.37 -4.80
N GLN A 94 11.18 7.76 -3.54
CA GLN A 94 10.18 8.46 -2.73
C GLN A 94 9.77 9.79 -3.38
N ARG A 95 10.73 10.60 -3.85
CA ARG A 95 10.44 11.86 -4.55
C ARG A 95 9.71 11.63 -5.87
N LEU A 96 10.08 10.59 -6.61
CA LEU A 96 9.42 10.22 -7.86
C LEU A 96 7.95 9.82 -7.63
N LEU A 97 7.69 9.10 -6.53
CA LEU A 97 6.34 8.67 -6.14
C LEU A 97 5.58 9.72 -5.32
N GLY A 98 6.25 10.80 -4.88
CA GLY A 98 5.74 11.83 -3.98
C GLY A 98 4.36 12.37 -4.36
N PRO A 99 4.12 12.82 -5.61
CA PRO A 99 2.80 13.28 -6.03
C PRO A 99 1.71 12.22 -5.88
N SER A 100 2.02 10.94 -6.16
CA SER A 100 1.06 9.85 -6.03
C SER A 100 0.76 9.53 -4.56
N LEU A 101 1.81 9.45 -3.73
CA LEU A 101 1.66 9.21 -2.29
C LEU A 101 0.90 10.34 -1.59
N GLU A 102 1.13 11.60 -1.99
CA GLU A 102 0.38 12.75 -1.48
C GLU A 102 -1.09 12.74 -1.92
N ALA A 103 -1.38 12.32 -3.15
CA ALA A 103 -2.75 12.11 -3.60
C ALA A 103 -3.45 11.01 -2.79
N TYR A 104 -2.75 9.91 -2.48
CA TYR A 104 -3.29 8.81 -1.66
C TYR A 104 -3.52 9.24 -0.22
N SER A 105 -2.57 9.94 0.42
CA SER A 105 -2.76 10.43 1.79
C SER A 105 -3.87 11.47 1.87
N SER A 106 -3.96 12.37 0.89
CA SER A 106 -5.07 13.33 0.79
C SER A 106 -6.41 12.63 0.58
N ALA A 107 -6.46 11.57 -0.22
CA ALA A 107 -7.66 10.76 -0.38
C ALA A 107 -8.03 10.01 0.91
N ALA A 108 -7.05 9.48 1.65
CA ALA A 108 -7.29 8.84 2.95
C ALA A 108 -7.87 9.83 3.97
N ILE A 109 -7.32 11.06 4.04
CA ILE A 109 -7.89 12.14 4.86
C ILE A 109 -9.33 12.44 4.44
N PHE A 110 -9.59 12.54 3.13
CA PHE A 110 -10.92 12.86 2.60
C PHE A 110 -11.98 11.82 2.99
N ILE A 111 -11.61 10.54 3.09
CA ILE A 111 -12.51 9.43 3.46
C ILE A 111 -13.01 9.51 4.91
N HIS A 112 -12.35 10.25 5.81
CA HIS A 112 -12.90 10.47 7.15
C HIS A 112 -14.28 11.11 7.13
N ASN A 113 -14.58 11.91 6.10
CA ASN A 113 -15.88 12.55 5.90
C ASN A 113 -16.81 11.77 4.96
N PHE A 114 -16.52 10.51 4.66
CA PHE A 114 -17.33 9.70 3.75
C PHE A 114 -18.70 9.40 4.35
N SER A 115 -19.77 9.82 3.66
CA SER A 115 -21.16 9.71 4.11
C SER A 115 -22.00 8.86 3.16
N GLY A 116 -21.99 7.54 3.36
CA GLY A 116 -22.86 6.60 2.65
C GLY A 116 -22.43 6.27 1.20
N PRO A 117 -23.25 5.50 0.46
CA PRO A 117 -22.95 5.14 -0.92
C PRO A 117 -22.89 6.37 -1.83
N VAL A 118 -21.81 6.53 -2.60
CA VAL A 118 -21.63 7.68 -3.50
C VAL A 118 -21.32 7.19 -4.92
N PRO A 119 -21.98 7.72 -5.97
CA PRO A 119 -21.58 7.47 -7.34
C PRO A 119 -20.11 7.84 -7.57
N GLU A 120 -19.31 6.95 -8.15
CA GLU A 120 -17.88 7.15 -8.39
C GLU A 120 -17.57 8.48 -9.13
N PRO A 121 -18.32 8.89 -10.17
CA PRO A 121 -18.07 10.18 -10.82
C PRO A 121 -18.23 11.37 -9.88
N GLU A 122 -19.23 11.33 -9.00
CA GLU A 122 -19.47 12.38 -7.99
C GLU A 122 -18.36 12.39 -6.95
N TYR A 123 -17.95 11.22 -6.46
CA TYR A 123 -16.85 11.09 -5.52
C TYR A 123 -15.53 11.64 -6.10
N LEU A 124 -15.20 11.26 -7.34
CA LEU A 124 -14.01 11.75 -8.05
C LEU A 124 -14.01 13.27 -8.19
N GLN A 125 -15.15 13.88 -8.51
CA GLN A 125 -15.26 15.34 -8.62
C GLN A 125 -15.04 16.03 -7.28
N LYS A 126 -15.66 15.53 -6.20
CA LYS A 126 -15.50 16.10 -4.85
C LYS A 126 -14.06 15.95 -4.36
N LEU A 127 -13.45 14.78 -4.55
CA LEU A 127 -12.06 14.53 -4.19
C LEU A 127 -11.10 15.42 -4.99
N HIS A 128 -11.30 15.55 -6.30
CA HIS A 128 -10.47 16.43 -7.13
C HIS A 128 -10.53 17.88 -6.66
N LYS A 129 -11.73 18.40 -6.37
CA LYS A 129 -11.90 19.75 -5.82
C LYS A 129 -11.18 19.90 -4.48
N TYR A 130 -11.29 18.91 -3.60
CA TYR A 130 -10.60 18.90 -2.32
C TYR A 130 -9.08 18.96 -2.48
N LEU A 131 -8.50 18.17 -3.39
CA LEU A 131 -7.07 18.18 -3.69
C LEU A 131 -6.61 19.53 -4.29
N ILE A 132 -7.35 20.09 -5.25
CA ILE A 132 -7.07 21.42 -5.79
C ILE A 132 -7.02 22.47 -4.67
N THR A 133 -8.03 22.48 -3.78
CA THR A 133 -8.06 23.42 -2.66
C THR A 133 -6.86 23.25 -1.71
N ARG A 134 -6.35 22.03 -1.52
CA ARG A 134 -5.11 21.80 -0.74
C ARG A 134 -3.90 22.40 -1.41
N THR A 135 -3.78 22.25 -2.74
CA THR A 135 -2.69 22.85 -3.52
C THR A 135 -2.76 24.38 -3.52
N GLU A 136 -3.94 24.96 -3.74
CA GLU A 136 -4.15 26.42 -3.73
C GLU A 136 -3.85 27.07 -2.37
N ARG A 137 -4.02 26.31 -1.28
CA ARG A 137 -3.71 26.74 0.09
C ARG A 137 -2.28 26.43 0.53
N SER A 138 -1.42 25.95 -0.37
CA SER A 138 -0.04 25.53 -0.08
C SER A 138 0.05 24.48 1.03
N VAL A 139 -0.98 23.63 1.16
CA VAL A 139 -0.98 22.49 2.09
C VAL A 139 -0.33 21.26 1.43
N ALA A 140 -0.47 21.13 0.12
CA ALA A 140 0.19 20.10 -0.67
C ALA A 140 1.62 20.51 -1.01
N VAL A 141 2.57 19.58 -0.88
CA VAL A 141 3.98 19.75 -1.26
C VAL A 141 4.14 19.66 -2.79
N TYR A 142 3.39 18.75 -3.42
CA TYR A 142 3.40 18.49 -4.85
C TYR A 142 2.11 19.01 -5.48
N ALA A 143 2.22 20.02 -6.34
CA ALA A 143 1.04 20.54 -7.04
C ALA A 143 0.43 19.50 -7.99
N GLU A 144 1.26 18.62 -8.53
CA GLU A 144 0.87 17.52 -9.40
C GLU A 144 -0.06 16.51 -8.73
N SER A 145 -0.03 16.40 -7.39
CA SER A 145 -0.91 15.50 -6.63
C SER A 145 -2.40 15.77 -6.88
N ALA A 146 -2.76 17.00 -7.28
CA ALA A 146 -4.12 17.39 -7.57
C ALA A 146 -4.58 17.08 -8.99
N THR A 147 -3.77 16.42 -9.83
CA THR A 147 -4.18 16.06 -11.20
C THR A 147 -5.32 15.04 -11.18
N TYR A 148 -6.29 15.19 -12.09
CA TYR A 148 -7.43 14.26 -12.17
C TYR A 148 -7.00 12.80 -12.43
N CYS A 149 -5.87 12.59 -13.10
CA CYS A 149 -5.30 11.26 -13.29
C CYS A 149 -4.89 10.61 -11.96
N LEU A 150 -4.24 11.34 -11.05
CA LEU A 150 -3.87 10.83 -9.73
C LEU A 150 -5.08 10.65 -8.82
N VAL A 151 -6.10 11.51 -8.94
CA VAL A 151 -7.39 11.32 -8.25
C VAL A 151 -8.01 9.98 -8.64
N LYS A 152 -8.11 9.69 -9.95
CA LYS A 152 -8.63 8.40 -10.44
C LYS A 152 -7.77 7.23 -10.00
N ASN A 153 -6.44 7.41 -10.01
CA ASN A 153 -5.52 6.38 -9.54
C ASN A 153 -5.74 6.09 -8.05
N ALA A 154 -5.84 7.11 -7.20
CA ALA A 154 -6.10 6.96 -5.77
C ALA A 154 -7.40 6.16 -5.48
N VAL A 155 -8.49 6.50 -6.18
CA VAL A 155 -9.75 5.76 -6.05
C VAL A 155 -9.62 4.33 -6.53
N LYS A 156 -8.91 4.10 -7.64
CA LYS A 156 -8.62 2.75 -8.13
C LYS A 156 -7.81 1.96 -7.11
N MET A 157 -6.73 2.52 -6.58
CA MET A 157 -5.89 1.90 -5.56
C MET A 157 -6.74 1.51 -4.34
N PHE A 158 -7.58 2.42 -3.82
CA PHE A 158 -8.47 2.14 -2.70
C PHE A 158 -9.52 1.07 -2.98
N LYS A 159 -9.97 0.90 -4.23
CA LYS A 159 -10.76 -0.27 -4.63
C LYS A 159 -9.91 -1.55 -4.60
N ASP A 160 -8.71 -1.49 -5.18
CA ASP A 160 -7.80 -2.64 -5.32
C ASP A 160 -7.32 -3.17 -3.94
N ILE A 161 -7.14 -2.30 -2.93
CA ILE A 161 -6.79 -2.68 -1.54
C ILE A 161 -8.01 -2.87 -0.62
N GLY A 162 -9.22 -2.85 -1.16
CA GLY A 162 -10.45 -3.16 -0.41
C GLY A 162 -10.95 -2.08 0.55
N VAL A 163 -10.49 -0.83 0.42
CA VAL A 163 -11.07 0.32 1.14
C VAL A 163 -12.49 0.59 0.67
N PHE A 164 -12.70 0.58 -0.65
CA PHE A 164 -14.02 0.71 -1.25
C PHE A 164 -14.55 -0.63 -1.76
N LYS A 165 -15.82 -0.89 -1.48
CA LYS A 165 -16.64 -1.85 -2.21
C LYS A 165 -17.32 -1.13 -3.37
N GLU A 166 -17.16 -1.66 -4.59
CA GLU A 166 -17.80 -1.15 -5.78
C GLU A 166 -19.07 -1.96 -6.08
N THR A 167 -20.22 -1.30 -6.19
CA THR A 167 -21.46 -1.90 -6.68
C THR A 167 -21.87 -1.25 -7.99
N LYS A 168 -22.28 -2.06 -8.98
CA LYS A 168 -22.76 -1.54 -10.27
C LYS A 168 -24.27 -1.34 -10.21
N GLN A 169 -24.71 -0.09 -10.23
CA GLN A 169 -26.12 0.27 -10.24
C GLN A 169 -26.45 1.03 -11.53
N LYS A 170 -27.35 0.49 -12.37
CA LYS A 170 -27.82 1.15 -13.61
C LYS A 170 -26.67 1.70 -14.49
N ARG A 171 -25.58 0.94 -14.63
CA ARG A 171 -24.33 1.28 -15.37
C ARG A 171 -23.42 2.34 -14.71
N VAL A 172 -23.72 2.76 -13.49
CA VAL A 172 -22.86 3.64 -12.68
C VAL A 172 -22.24 2.83 -11.56
N SER A 173 -20.92 2.96 -11.39
CA SER A 173 -20.22 2.43 -10.21
C SER A 173 -20.56 3.29 -9.00
N VAL A 174 -21.05 2.66 -7.94
CA VAL A 174 -21.31 3.29 -6.63
C VAL A 174 -20.29 2.76 -5.65
N LEU A 175 -19.63 3.67 -4.95
CA LEU A 175 -18.60 3.40 -3.96
C LEU A 175 -19.24 3.39 -2.57
N GLU A 176 -18.90 2.38 -1.79
CA GLU A 176 -19.22 2.26 -0.37
C GLU A 176 -17.96 1.88 0.40
N LEU A 177 -17.81 2.33 1.64
CA LEU A 177 -16.72 1.84 2.47
C LEU A 177 -16.93 0.37 2.79
N SER A 178 -15.86 -0.41 2.74
CA SER A 178 -15.89 -1.77 3.25
C SER A 178 -16.07 -1.77 4.77
N SER A 179 -16.54 -2.89 5.31
CA SER A 179 -16.78 -3.07 6.74
C SER A 179 -15.53 -2.75 7.58
N THR A 180 -14.35 -3.13 7.08
CA THR A 180 -13.06 -2.86 7.71
C THR A 180 -12.79 -1.37 7.88
N PHE A 181 -13.24 -0.52 6.96
CA PHE A 181 -12.98 0.93 7.00
C PHE A 181 -14.19 1.75 7.46
N LEU A 182 -15.28 1.10 7.91
CA LEU A 182 -16.35 1.81 8.61
C LEU A 182 -15.86 2.45 9.93
N PRO A 183 -15.09 1.76 10.80
CA PRO A 183 -14.48 2.37 11.98
C PRO A 183 -13.47 3.46 11.61
N GLN A 184 -13.52 4.60 12.31
CA GLN A 184 -12.59 5.71 12.06
C GLN A 184 -11.14 5.34 12.39
N CYS A 185 -10.90 4.47 13.37
CA CYS A 185 -9.56 3.99 13.72
C CYS A 185 -8.85 3.32 12.54
N ASN A 186 -9.56 2.51 11.75
CA ASN A 186 -8.97 1.82 10.60
C ASN A 186 -8.70 2.78 9.43
N ARG A 187 -9.49 3.87 9.30
CA ARG A 187 -9.19 4.96 8.35
C ARG A 187 -7.91 5.71 8.75
N GLN A 188 -7.72 5.92 10.05
CA GLN A 188 -6.52 6.53 10.59
C GLN A 188 -5.29 5.63 10.39
N LYS A 189 -5.40 4.32 10.66
CA LYS A 189 -4.33 3.33 10.38
C LYS A 189 -3.94 3.33 8.89
N LEU A 190 -4.90 3.43 7.97
CA LEU A 190 -4.61 3.56 6.53
C LEU A 190 -3.81 4.84 6.21
N LEU A 191 -4.20 5.98 6.79
CA LEU A 191 -3.49 7.23 6.59
C LEU A 191 -2.05 7.13 7.09
N GLU A 192 -1.85 6.60 8.30
CA GLU A 192 -0.52 6.39 8.90
C GLU A 192 0.33 5.45 8.04
N TYR A 193 -0.24 4.36 7.55
CA TYR A 193 0.42 3.44 6.63
C TYR A 193 0.86 4.13 5.34
N ILE A 194 0.03 4.99 4.74
CA ILE A 194 0.43 5.71 3.52
C ILE A 194 1.54 6.73 3.84
N LEU A 195 1.45 7.42 4.98
CA LEU A 195 2.42 8.43 5.38
C LEU A 195 3.81 7.83 5.72
N SER A 196 3.88 6.56 6.14
CA SER A 196 5.17 5.89 6.39
C SER A 196 6.03 5.74 5.13
N PHE A 197 5.45 5.86 3.93
CA PHE A 197 6.21 5.87 2.67
C PHE A 197 6.71 7.28 2.28
N VAL A 198 6.13 8.33 2.88
CA VAL A 198 6.48 9.73 2.61
C VAL A 198 7.56 10.23 3.58
N VAL A 199 7.60 9.68 4.79
CA VAL A 199 8.52 10.10 5.86
C VAL A 199 9.63 9.07 6.02
N LEU A 200 10.85 9.40 5.57
CA LEU A 200 12.12 8.84 6.07
C LEU A 200 13.12 9.98 6.29
#